data_AF-A0A0P0V098-F1
#
_entry.id   AF-A0A0P0V098-F1
#
_cell.length_a   1.000
_cell.length_b   1.000
_cell.length_c   1.000
_cell.angle_alpha   90.00
_cell.angle_beta   90.00
_cell.angle_gamma   90.00
#
_symmetry.space_group_name_H-M   'P 1'
#
loop_
_entity.id
_entity.type
_entity.pdbx_description
1 polymer ?
#
loop_
_entity_poly.entity_id
_entity_poly.type
_entity_poly.pdbx_seq_one_letter_code
_entity_poly.pdbx_strand_id
1 'polypeptide(L)'
;QFSNSYPANPPSVYYHSGGLRINPNLYNNGKVCLSLLGTWAGSGCETWNPSQSTMLQVLVSIQALILNEKPYFNEPGYASYANSVSGERIAMEYNDNTFLHSCRTMLYSLRRPPEHFADLVTSHFRERGHTILAACRYYMEGHKVGSVVPEEKEPEYGDAGASTSSASASAAAAALKPRPDKVDSVSRRPTFNDNLKTLFEELLMEFNVKGADTAKFLAEKVKKSSGATTTAPVGGARYAAEVVDEWMD
;
A
#
# COMPACT_ATOMS: atom_id res chain seq x y z
N GLN A 1 21.74 10.69 10.90
CA GLN A 1 23.15 10.93 11.26
C GLN A 1 23.19 11.75 12.55
N PHE A 2 23.97 11.30 13.55
CA PHE A 2 24.27 12.08 14.74
C PHE A 2 25.58 12.84 14.49
N SER A 3 25.56 14.17 14.59
CA SER A 3 26.76 15.00 14.40
C SER A 3 27.58 15.08 15.68
N ASN A 4 28.79 15.63 15.59
CA ASN A 4 29.65 15.88 16.76
C ASN A 4 29.02 16.83 17.79
N SER A 5 27.99 17.60 17.40
CA SER A 5 27.23 18.48 18.29
C SER A 5 26.00 17.82 18.92
N TYR A 6 25.75 16.53 18.67
CA TYR A 6 24.66 15.82 19.35
C TYR A 6 25.03 15.60 20.84
N PRO A 7 24.11 15.79 21.81
CA PRO A 7 22.69 16.11 21.65
C PRO A 7 22.36 17.62 21.68
N ALA A 8 23.34 18.52 21.68
CA ALA A 8 23.06 19.97 21.66
C ALA A 8 22.24 20.39 20.43
N ASN A 9 22.46 19.73 19.28
CA ASN A 9 21.63 19.85 18.08
C ASN A 9 20.89 18.53 17.78
N PRO A 10 19.72 18.59 17.10
CA PRO A 10 18.99 17.39 16.69
C PRO A 10 19.80 16.54 15.69
N PRO A 11 19.50 15.24 15.57
CA PRO A 11 20.08 14.42 14.53
C PRO A 11 19.62 14.89 13.14
N SER A 12 20.45 14.72 12.13
CA SER A 12 20.05 14.93 10.74
C SER A 12 19.33 13.68 10.22
N VAL A 13 18.11 13.85 9.71
CA VAL A 13 17.30 12.76 9.15
C VAL A 13 17.16 12.96 7.64
N TYR A 14 17.32 11.87 6.90
CA TYR A 14 17.16 11.83 5.45
C TYR A 14 16.13 10.76 5.07
N TYR A 15 15.14 11.14 4.28
CA TYR A 15 14.15 10.22 3.74
C TYR A 15 14.61 9.68 2.38
N HIS A 16 14.70 8.36 2.24
CA HIS A 16 15.05 7.72 0.98
C HIS A 16 13.85 7.73 0.00
N SER A 17 13.56 8.91 -0.53
CA SER A 17 12.37 9.21 -1.34
C SER A 17 12.32 8.50 -2.70
N GLY A 18 13.48 8.14 -3.27
CA GLY A 18 13.58 7.71 -4.67
C GLY A 18 13.08 8.77 -5.67
N GLY A 19 13.10 10.05 -5.29
CA GLY A 19 12.56 11.16 -6.10
C GLY A 19 11.04 11.35 -5.98
N LEU A 20 10.36 10.56 -5.13
CA LEU A 20 8.90 10.62 -4.93
C LEU A 20 8.55 11.50 -3.73
N ARG A 21 7.41 12.21 -3.80
CA ARG A 21 6.89 13.03 -2.69
C ARG A 21 5.59 12.43 -2.19
N ILE A 22 5.67 11.60 -1.14
CA ILE A 22 4.50 10.91 -0.56
C ILE A 22 3.76 11.73 0.51
N ASN A 23 4.38 12.79 1.02
CA ASN A 23 3.81 13.65 2.05
C ASN A 23 4.37 15.07 1.88
N PRO A 24 3.62 16.14 2.22
CA PRO A 24 4.13 17.51 2.17
C PRO A 24 5.42 17.73 2.97
N ASN A 25 5.60 17.00 4.08
CA ASN A 25 6.76 17.04 4.96
C ASN A 25 7.90 16.06 4.56
N LEU A 26 7.72 15.25 3.52
CA LEU A 26 8.74 14.32 2.99
C LEU A 26 9.08 14.68 1.55
N TYR A 27 10.16 15.43 1.38
CA TYR A 27 10.51 16.03 0.10
C TYR A 27 11.12 14.99 -0.83
N ASN A 28 10.99 15.23 -2.14
CA ASN A 28 11.57 14.37 -3.17
C ASN A 28 13.11 14.29 -3.12
N ASN A 29 13.77 15.28 -2.51
CA ASN A 29 15.21 15.32 -2.27
C ASN A 29 15.62 14.73 -0.90
N GLY A 30 14.68 14.11 -0.18
CA GLY A 30 14.91 13.46 1.11
C GLY A 30 14.88 14.39 2.33
N LYS A 31 14.62 15.69 2.18
CA LYS A 31 14.39 16.57 3.33
C LYS A 31 13.13 16.15 4.10
N VAL A 32 13.27 16.05 5.42
CA VAL A 32 12.16 15.79 6.36
C VAL A 32 11.83 17.06 7.13
N CYS A 33 10.57 17.47 7.12
CA CYS A 33 10.07 18.61 7.89
C CYS A 33 9.46 18.12 9.19
N LEU A 34 10.12 18.40 10.32
CA LEU A 34 9.64 18.11 11.66
C LEU A 34 10.23 19.13 12.63
N SER A 35 9.42 19.65 13.55
CA SER A 35 9.86 20.68 14.51
C SER A 35 10.99 20.20 15.42
N LEU A 36 10.95 18.93 15.84
CA LEU A 36 12.02 18.26 16.58
C LEU A 36 13.35 18.19 15.81
N LEU A 37 13.34 18.38 14.49
CA LEU A 37 14.54 18.40 13.66
C LEU A 37 14.98 19.83 13.30
N GLY A 38 14.26 20.86 13.77
CA GLY A 38 14.51 22.25 13.42
C GLY A 38 14.17 22.57 11.95
N THR A 39 13.46 21.70 11.24
CA THR A 39 13.13 21.85 9.81
C THR A 39 11.66 22.22 9.56
N TRP A 40 10.91 22.47 10.64
CA TRP A 40 9.54 22.94 10.63
C TRP A 40 9.28 23.86 11.82
N ALA A 41 8.26 24.71 11.72
CA ALA A 41 7.84 25.55 12.84
C ALA A 41 7.33 24.68 14.00
N GLY A 42 7.70 25.05 15.21
CA GLY A 42 7.24 24.45 16.45
C GLY A 42 7.56 25.38 17.62
N SER A 43 6.93 25.14 18.76
CA SER A 43 7.01 25.99 19.93
C SER A 43 7.25 25.18 21.20
N GLY A 44 7.97 25.75 22.17
CA GLY A 44 8.20 25.13 23.47
C GLY A 44 8.73 23.68 23.35
N CYS A 45 7.96 22.74 23.89
CA CYS A 45 8.28 21.31 23.91
C CYS A 45 8.21 20.59 22.56
N GLU A 46 7.75 21.26 21.49
CA GLU A 46 7.73 20.70 20.13
C GLU A 46 9.09 20.81 19.42
N THR A 47 10.01 21.61 19.96
CA THR A 47 11.35 21.81 19.42
C THR A 47 12.37 20.93 20.13
N TRP A 48 13.52 20.68 19.48
CA TRP A 48 14.56 19.82 20.03
C TRP A 48 15.08 20.34 21.39
N ASN A 49 15.01 19.51 22.41
CA ASN A 49 15.58 19.76 23.72
C ASN A 49 16.72 18.77 24.00
N PRO A 50 17.99 19.23 24.11
CA PRO A 50 19.14 18.35 24.34
C PRO A 50 19.04 17.44 25.57
N SER A 51 18.27 17.85 26.59
CA SER A 51 18.13 17.14 27.86
C SER A 51 16.93 16.20 27.91
N GLN A 52 15.98 16.29 26.96
CA GLN A 52 14.71 15.57 27.02
C GLN A 52 14.35 14.85 25.72
N SER A 53 14.81 15.35 24.58
CA SER A 53 14.45 14.82 23.27
C SER A 53 15.21 13.54 22.95
N THR A 54 14.54 12.60 22.27
CA THR A 54 15.14 11.30 21.91
C THR A 54 14.92 10.96 20.44
N MET A 55 15.76 10.06 19.90
CA MET A 55 15.53 9.51 18.56
C MET A 55 14.20 8.75 18.49
N LEU A 56 13.77 8.11 19.58
CA LEU A 56 12.47 7.44 19.64
C LEU A 56 11.32 8.44 19.43
N GLN A 57 11.37 9.60 20.08
CA GLN A 57 10.37 10.66 19.86
C GLN A 57 10.37 11.12 18.40
N VAL A 58 11.54 11.30 17.77
CA VAL A 58 11.61 11.63 16.34
C VAL A 58 10.90 10.56 15.49
N LEU A 59 11.18 9.28 15.71
CA LEU A 59 10.57 8.17 14.95
C LEU A 59 9.05 8.09 15.15
N VAL A 60 8.59 8.22 16.40
CA VAL A 60 7.16 8.21 16.74
C VAL A 60 6.45 9.43 16.16
N SER A 61 7.07 10.61 16.17
CA SER A 61 6.52 11.81 15.54
C SER A 61 6.42 11.68 14.02
N ILE A 62 7.39 11.05 13.35
CA ILE A 62 7.30 10.74 11.91
C ILE A 62 6.10 9.81 11.67
N GLN A 63 5.95 8.75 12.46
CA GLN A 63 4.83 7.82 12.33
C GLN A 63 3.47 8.50 12.54
N ALA A 64 3.33 9.30 13.62
CA ALA A 64 2.04 9.87 14.02
C ALA A 64 1.64 11.11 13.21
N LEU A 65 2.58 12.01 12.91
CA LEU A 65 2.29 13.32 12.33
C LEU A 65 2.48 13.33 10.81
N ILE A 66 3.44 12.58 10.29
CA ILE A 66 3.76 12.58 8.86
C ILE A 66 3.05 11.42 8.14
N LEU A 67 3.20 10.18 8.62
CA LEU A 67 2.62 9.00 7.97
C LEU A 67 1.16 8.73 8.40
N ASN A 68 0.32 9.76 8.32
CA ASN A 68 -1.09 9.72 8.73
C ASN A 68 -2.07 9.38 7.57
N GLU A 69 -3.36 9.22 7.89
CA GLU A 69 -4.40 8.82 6.92
C GLU A 69 -4.69 9.86 5.82
N LYS A 70 -4.48 11.15 6.09
CA LYS A 70 -4.83 12.26 5.19
C LYS A 70 -3.66 13.24 5.03
N PRO A 71 -2.53 12.80 4.44
CA PRO A 71 -1.30 13.59 4.35
C PRO A 71 -1.43 14.91 3.58
N TYR A 72 -2.47 15.06 2.74
CA TYR A 72 -2.80 16.33 2.08
C TYR A 72 -2.91 17.51 3.06
N PHE A 73 -3.50 17.30 4.24
CA PHE A 73 -3.72 18.36 5.22
C PHE A 73 -2.46 18.76 6.00
N ASN A 74 -1.34 18.07 5.80
CA ASN A 74 -0.06 18.48 6.36
C ASN A 74 0.55 19.69 5.63
N GLU A 75 0.02 20.09 4.47
CA GLU A 75 0.45 21.31 3.78
C GLU A 75 0.03 22.56 4.59
N PRO A 76 0.91 23.57 4.77
CA PRO A 76 0.58 24.79 5.49
C PRO A 76 -0.67 25.48 4.93
N GLY A 77 -1.56 25.86 5.84
CA GLY A 77 -2.81 26.54 5.50
C GLY A 77 -3.92 25.61 5.00
N TYR A 78 -3.67 24.30 4.84
CA TYR A 78 -4.70 23.39 4.31
C TYR A 78 -5.60 22.78 5.39
N ALA A 79 -5.20 22.88 6.67
CA ALA A 79 -5.96 22.35 7.80
C ALA A 79 -7.40 22.91 7.89
N SER A 80 -7.63 24.16 7.50
CA SER A 80 -8.98 24.77 7.52
C SER A 80 -9.95 24.17 6.51
N TYR A 81 -9.45 23.44 5.51
CA TYR A 81 -10.28 22.72 4.54
C TYR A 81 -10.61 21.30 4.97
N ALA A 82 -10.06 20.82 6.09
CA ALA A 82 -10.43 19.53 6.66
C ALA A 82 -11.95 19.50 6.92
N ASN A 83 -12.59 18.37 6.60
CA ASN A 83 -14.05 18.18 6.68
C ASN A 83 -14.89 18.98 5.65
N SER A 84 -14.29 19.80 4.80
CA SER A 84 -15.01 20.36 3.65
C SER A 84 -15.14 19.32 2.53
N VAL A 85 -16.26 19.31 1.81
CA VAL A 85 -16.48 18.36 0.69
C VAL A 85 -15.37 18.46 -0.36
N SER A 86 -14.93 19.69 -0.67
CA SER A 86 -13.83 19.92 -1.61
C SER A 86 -12.48 19.45 -1.06
N GLY A 87 -12.17 19.76 0.20
CA GLY A 87 -10.93 19.34 0.85
C GLY A 87 -10.81 17.82 0.96
N GLU A 88 -11.89 17.15 1.35
CA GLU A 88 -11.94 15.68 1.43
C GLU A 88 -11.77 15.03 0.05
N ARG A 89 -12.37 15.60 -1.01
CA ARG A 89 -12.16 15.12 -2.39
C ARG A 89 -10.70 15.22 -2.80
N ILE A 90 -10.05 16.35 -2.56
CA ILE A 90 -8.63 16.54 -2.91
C ILE A 90 -7.73 15.63 -2.07
N ALA A 91 -8.03 15.44 -0.79
CA ALA A 91 -7.31 14.51 0.07
C ALA A 91 -7.39 13.07 -0.46
N MET A 92 -8.54 12.63 -0.96
CA MET A 92 -8.69 11.32 -1.60
C MET A 92 -7.82 11.19 -2.87
N GLU A 93 -7.80 12.21 -3.72
CA GLU A 93 -6.92 12.23 -4.91
C GLU A 93 -5.43 12.21 -4.53
N TYR A 94 -5.06 12.90 -3.44
CA TYR A 94 -3.72 12.86 -2.90
C TYR A 94 -3.36 11.45 -2.40
N ASN A 95 -4.28 10.77 -1.71
CA ASN A 95 -4.10 9.41 -1.22
C ASN A 95 -3.90 8.41 -2.37
N ASP A 96 -4.66 8.55 -3.46
CA ASP A 96 -4.49 7.73 -4.66
C ASP A 96 -3.05 7.86 -5.21
N ASN A 97 -2.54 9.08 -5.40
CA ASN A 97 -1.16 9.29 -5.86
C ASN A 97 -0.12 8.79 -4.84
N THR A 98 -0.38 9.02 -3.55
CA THR A 98 0.49 8.57 -2.46
C THR A 98 0.63 7.06 -2.46
N PHE A 99 -0.47 6.32 -2.65
CA PHE A 99 -0.45 4.86 -2.73
C PHE A 99 0.35 4.35 -3.93
N LEU A 100 0.23 4.98 -5.10
CA LEU A 100 1.07 4.66 -6.26
C LEU A 100 2.56 4.87 -5.95
N HIS A 101 2.90 5.96 -5.26
CA HIS A 101 4.28 6.25 -4.84
C HIS A 101 4.78 5.27 -3.76
N SER A 102 3.91 4.84 -2.84
CA SER A 102 4.23 3.80 -1.87
C SER A 102 4.55 2.48 -2.58
N CYS A 103 3.73 2.06 -3.54
CA CYS A 103 4.00 0.87 -4.37
C CYS A 103 5.36 0.96 -5.09
N ARG A 104 5.70 2.12 -5.67
CA ARG A 104 7.02 2.35 -6.29
C ARG A 104 8.16 2.28 -5.27
N THR A 105 7.96 2.85 -4.09
CA THR A 105 8.96 2.82 -3.00
C THR A 105 9.20 1.39 -2.50
N MET A 106 8.15 0.54 -2.45
CA MET A 106 8.27 -0.89 -2.16
C MET A 106 9.14 -1.57 -3.22
N LEU A 107 8.90 -1.33 -4.51
CA LEU A 107 9.74 -1.86 -5.60
C LEU A 107 11.20 -1.41 -5.50
N TYR A 108 11.44 -0.13 -5.20
CA TYR A 108 12.80 0.38 -5.01
C TYR A 108 13.50 -0.33 -3.85
N SER A 109 12.78 -0.54 -2.73
CA SER A 109 13.32 -1.21 -1.55
C SER A 109 13.59 -2.69 -1.81
N LEU A 110 12.73 -3.39 -2.56
CA LEU A 110 12.91 -4.80 -2.93
C LEU A 110 14.13 -5.01 -3.85
N ARG A 111 14.29 -4.10 -4.83
CA ARG A 111 15.37 -4.15 -5.83
C ARG A 111 16.70 -3.66 -5.27
N ARG A 112 16.68 -2.68 -4.37
CA ARG A 112 17.86 -2.08 -3.74
C ARG A 112 17.57 -1.81 -2.25
N PRO A 113 17.62 -2.85 -1.41
CA PRO A 113 17.39 -2.67 0.02
C PRO A 113 18.40 -1.70 0.63
N PRO A 114 17.98 -0.87 1.61
CA PRO A 114 18.93 -0.05 2.35
C PRO A 114 19.99 -0.91 3.04
N GLU A 115 21.19 -0.35 3.17
CA GLU A 115 22.32 -1.04 3.80
C GLU A 115 21.94 -1.54 5.20
N HIS A 116 22.27 -2.79 5.51
CA HIS A 116 21.91 -3.49 6.74
C HIS A 116 20.41 -3.80 6.96
N PHE A 117 19.53 -3.46 6.01
CA PHE A 117 18.08 -3.73 6.10
C PHE A 117 17.58 -4.79 5.11
N ALA A 118 18.46 -5.48 4.37
CA ALA A 118 18.08 -6.45 3.36
C ALA A 118 17.16 -7.58 3.88
N ASP A 119 17.49 -8.15 5.05
CA ASP A 119 16.70 -9.23 5.67
C ASP A 119 15.36 -8.72 6.19
N LEU A 120 15.32 -7.50 6.75
CA LEU A 120 14.09 -6.86 7.20
C LEU A 120 13.14 -6.64 6.02
N VAL A 121 13.65 -6.04 4.94
CA VAL A 121 12.89 -5.78 3.71
C VAL A 121 12.35 -7.08 3.14
N THR A 122 13.21 -8.10 3.00
CA THR A 122 12.82 -9.39 2.43
C THR A 122 11.76 -10.08 3.28
N SER A 123 11.96 -10.17 4.60
CA SER A 123 11.00 -10.81 5.51
C SER A 123 9.67 -10.06 5.54
N HIS A 124 9.71 -8.73 5.63
CA HIS A 124 8.51 -7.90 5.63
C HIS A 124 7.65 -8.11 4.38
N PHE A 125 8.26 -8.07 3.20
CA PHE A 125 7.50 -8.22 1.96
C PHE A 125 7.14 -9.68 1.63
N ARG A 126 7.87 -10.66 2.15
CA ARG A 126 7.43 -12.06 2.15
C ARG A 126 6.11 -12.22 2.90
N GLU A 127 6.01 -11.65 4.10
CA GLU A 127 4.82 -11.75 4.94
C GLU A 127 3.66 -10.89 4.45
N ARG A 128 3.95 -9.69 3.92
CA ARG A 128 2.92 -8.69 3.56
C ARG A 128 2.55 -8.68 2.08
N GLY A 129 3.30 -9.39 1.22
CA GLY A 129 3.11 -9.36 -0.24
C GLY A 129 1.70 -9.68 -0.67
N HIS A 130 1.09 -10.75 -0.12
CA HIS A 130 -0.30 -11.11 -0.38
C HIS A 130 -1.25 -9.95 -0.04
N THR A 131 -1.17 -9.41 1.17
CA THR A 131 -2.05 -8.32 1.63
C THR A 131 -1.91 -7.06 0.78
N ILE A 132 -0.68 -6.72 0.37
CA ILE A 132 -0.42 -5.57 -0.51
C ILE A 132 -1.05 -5.78 -1.89
N LEU A 133 -0.90 -6.97 -2.48
CA LEU A 133 -1.52 -7.30 -3.77
C LEU A 133 -3.05 -7.31 -3.68
N ALA A 134 -3.62 -7.83 -2.59
CA ALA A 134 -5.05 -7.78 -2.32
C ALA A 134 -5.56 -6.33 -2.24
N ALA A 135 -4.84 -5.45 -1.52
CA ALA A 135 -5.15 -4.02 -1.47
C ALA A 135 -5.11 -3.35 -2.84
N CYS A 136 -4.09 -3.67 -3.66
CA CYS A 136 -4.00 -3.16 -5.03
C CYS A 136 -5.24 -3.55 -5.85
N ARG A 137 -5.66 -4.83 -5.81
CA ARG A 137 -6.90 -5.29 -6.49
C ARG A 137 -8.12 -4.54 -5.99
N TYR A 138 -8.28 -4.48 -4.66
CA TYR A 138 -9.41 -3.83 -4.02
C TYR A 138 -9.53 -2.35 -4.44
N TYR A 139 -8.42 -1.62 -4.50
CA TYR A 139 -8.46 -0.22 -4.92
C TYR A 139 -8.67 -0.05 -6.43
N MET A 140 -8.18 -0.98 -7.27
CA MET A 140 -8.49 -0.99 -8.71
C MET A 140 -9.98 -1.22 -8.99
N GLU A 141 -10.70 -1.91 -8.09
CA GLU A 141 -12.16 -2.12 -8.17
C GLU A 141 -12.99 -0.88 -7.78
N GLY A 142 -12.33 0.23 -7.43
CA GLY A 142 -12.98 1.51 -7.12
C GLY A 142 -13.17 1.80 -5.63
N HIS A 143 -12.61 0.97 -4.75
CA HIS A 143 -12.67 1.21 -3.31
C HIS A 143 -11.69 2.30 -2.86
N LYS A 144 -12.08 3.08 -1.83
CA LYS A 144 -11.25 4.17 -1.30
C LYS A 144 -9.87 3.66 -0.85
N VAL A 145 -8.80 4.29 -1.31
CA VAL A 145 -7.43 3.96 -0.85
C VAL A 145 -7.34 4.20 0.67
N GLY A 146 -6.76 3.24 1.39
CA GLY A 146 -6.68 3.23 2.85
C GLY A 146 -7.90 2.63 3.55
N SER A 147 -8.96 2.26 2.82
CA SER A 147 -10.06 1.48 3.41
C SER A 147 -9.64 0.04 3.74
N VAL A 148 -10.35 -0.56 4.68
CA VAL A 148 -10.13 -1.94 5.14
C VAL A 148 -10.41 -2.90 3.99
N VAL A 149 -9.39 -3.67 3.62
CA VAL A 149 -9.50 -4.75 2.63
C VAL A 149 -10.12 -5.96 3.34
N PRO A 150 -11.24 -6.51 2.86
CA PRO A 150 -11.84 -7.70 3.46
C PRO A 150 -10.86 -8.88 3.42
N GLU A 151 -10.76 -9.63 4.52
CA GLU A 151 -10.06 -10.91 4.50
C GLU A 151 -10.81 -11.88 3.58
N GLU A 152 -10.08 -12.40 2.59
CA GLU A 152 -10.61 -13.43 1.70
C GLU A 152 -10.67 -14.72 2.52
N LYS A 153 -11.89 -15.20 2.83
CA LYS A 153 -12.05 -16.52 3.45
C LYS A 153 -11.58 -17.58 2.46
N GLU A 154 -10.64 -18.42 2.87
CA GLU A 154 -10.32 -19.67 2.17
C GLU A 154 -11.64 -20.43 1.92
N PRO A 155 -11.85 -21.00 0.72
CA PRO A 155 -12.99 -21.88 0.51
C PRO A 155 -12.88 -23.04 1.48
N GLU A 156 -13.81 -23.11 2.42
CA GLU A 156 -14.00 -24.23 3.32
C GLU A 156 -14.18 -25.47 2.43
N TYR A 157 -13.15 -26.32 2.34
CA TYR A 157 -13.27 -27.63 1.71
C TYR A 157 -14.22 -28.43 2.60
N GLY A 158 -15.51 -28.42 2.25
CA GLY A 158 -16.54 -29.09 3.00
C GLY A 158 -16.26 -30.59 3.06
N ASP A 159 -15.82 -31.06 4.22
CA ASP A 159 -15.87 -32.48 4.56
C ASP A 159 -17.35 -32.85 4.72
N ALA A 160 -17.84 -33.67 3.79
CA ALA A 160 -19.19 -34.21 3.82
C ALA A 160 -19.26 -35.33 4.87
N GLY A 161 -19.32 -34.95 6.14
CA GLY A 161 -19.51 -35.85 7.28
C GLY A 161 -20.74 -35.47 8.09
N ALA A 162 -21.86 -36.16 7.84
CA ALA A 162 -23.13 -35.95 8.54
C ALA A 162 -23.03 -36.26 10.05
N SER A 163 -23.59 -35.38 10.90
CA SER A 163 -24.17 -35.74 12.20
C SER A 163 -25.10 -34.63 12.71
N THR A 164 -26.36 -34.99 12.90
CA THR A 164 -27.47 -34.19 13.43
C THR A 164 -27.40 -34.03 14.95
N SER A 165 -27.69 -32.83 15.49
CA SER A 165 -28.73 -32.65 16.54
C SER A 165 -28.90 -31.20 17.03
N SER A 166 -30.19 -30.85 17.15
CA SER A 166 -30.88 -29.88 18.01
C SER A 166 -30.46 -28.40 18.09
N ALA A 167 -31.42 -27.56 17.72
CA ALA A 167 -31.43 -26.11 17.79
C ALA A 167 -31.49 -25.54 19.22
N SER A 168 -30.89 -24.36 19.40
CA SER A 168 -31.41 -23.33 20.30
C SER A 168 -31.33 -21.97 19.60
N ALA A 169 -32.48 -21.36 19.35
CA ALA A 169 -32.58 -20.04 18.76
C ALA A 169 -32.16 -18.97 19.78
N SER A 170 -31.15 -18.17 19.43
CA SER A 170 -30.93 -16.85 20.03
C SER A 170 -30.87 -15.80 18.93
N ALA A 171 -31.90 -14.96 18.86
CA ALA A 171 -31.90 -13.76 18.04
C ALA A 171 -30.86 -12.77 18.60
N ALA A 172 -29.68 -12.74 17.99
CA ALA A 172 -28.71 -11.67 18.18
C ALA A 172 -28.72 -10.77 16.95
N ALA A 173 -28.89 -9.47 17.20
CA ALA A 173 -29.07 -8.43 16.23
C ALA A 173 -28.08 -8.52 15.05
N ALA A 174 -28.61 -8.48 13.83
CA ALA A 174 -27.81 -8.26 12.64
C ALA A 174 -27.10 -6.90 12.78
N ALA A 175 -25.83 -6.92 13.18
CA ALA A 175 -24.96 -5.77 13.06
C ALA A 175 -24.98 -5.35 11.60
N LEU A 176 -25.47 -4.13 11.34
CA LEU A 176 -25.36 -3.46 10.06
C LEU A 176 -23.88 -3.51 9.64
N LYS A 177 -23.56 -4.36 8.66
CA LYS A 177 -22.24 -4.33 8.02
C LYS A 177 -22.07 -2.92 7.46
N PRO A 178 -21.00 -2.17 7.80
CA PRO A 178 -20.75 -0.89 7.19
C PRO A 178 -20.70 -1.08 5.67
N ARG A 179 -21.50 -0.27 4.97
CA ARG A 179 -21.53 -0.26 3.51
C ARG A 179 -20.09 0.07 3.06
N PRO A 180 -19.49 -0.69 2.13
CA PRO A 180 -18.18 -0.33 1.64
C PRO A 180 -18.26 1.08 1.06
N ASP A 181 -17.39 1.98 1.52
CA ASP A 181 -17.20 3.31 0.96
C ASP A 181 -16.65 3.17 -0.46
N LYS A 182 -17.53 2.81 -1.40
CA LYS A 182 -17.26 2.90 -2.81
C LYS A 182 -17.20 4.39 -3.12
N VAL A 183 -16.02 4.87 -3.49
CA VAL A 183 -15.90 6.17 -4.12
C VAL A 183 -16.67 6.06 -5.44
N ASP A 184 -17.51 7.04 -5.76
CA ASP A 184 -18.17 7.07 -7.06
C ASP A 184 -17.11 6.84 -8.14
N SER A 185 -17.23 5.74 -8.88
CA SER A 185 -16.28 5.32 -9.92
C SER A 185 -16.08 6.41 -10.98
N VAL A 186 -17.04 7.33 -11.07
CA VAL A 186 -17.06 8.53 -11.92
C VAL A 186 -15.97 9.55 -11.51
N SER A 187 -15.49 9.55 -10.27
CA SER A 187 -14.53 10.55 -9.75
C SER A 187 -13.06 10.10 -9.74
N ARG A 188 -12.76 8.80 -9.91
CA ARG A 188 -11.37 8.31 -9.89
C ARG A 188 -10.77 8.35 -11.28
N ARG A 189 -9.59 8.98 -11.41
CA ARG A 189 -8.95 9.19 -12.73
C ARG A 189 -8.60 7.85 -13.38
N PRO A 190 -8.89 7.65 -14.69
CA PRO A 190 -8.47 6.45 -15.43
C PRO A 190 -6.97 6.15 -15.28
N THR A 191 -6.16 7.20 -15.22
CA THR A 191 -4.71 7.12 -15.04
C THR A 191 -4.28 6.46 -13.73
N PHE A 192 -5.08 6.51 -12.66
CA PHE A 192 -4.75 5.80 -11.42
C PHE A 192 -4.78 4.29 -11.62
N ASN A 193 -5.85 3.76 -12.23
CA ASN A 193 -6.01 2.32 -12.44
C ASN A 193 -4.95 1.77 -13.39
N ASP A 194 -4.62 2.48 -14.48
CA ASP A 194 -3.59 2.03 -15.42
C ASP A 194 -2.20 1.97 -14.76
N ASN A 195 -1.86 2.99 -13.97
CA ASN A 195 -0.61 3.01 -13.20
C ASN A 195 -0.59 1.91 -12.13
N LEU A 196 -1.69 1.72 -11.39
CA LEU A 196 -1.75 0.71 -10.34
C LEU A 196 -1.70 -0.70 -10.92
N LYS A 197 -2.33 -0.93 -12.08
CA LYS A 197 -2.25 -2.21 -12.79
C LYS A 197 -0.81 -2.53 -13.19
N THR A 198 -0.08 -1.56 -13.72
CA THR A 198 1.34 -1.75 -14.06
C THR A 198 2.17 -2.09 -12.82
N LEU A 199 1.99 -1.33 -11.73
CA LEU A 199 2.70 -1.56 -10.47
C LEU A 199 2.32 -2.89 -9.83
N PHE A 200 1.06 -3.31 -9.93
CA PHE A 200 0.59 -4.59 -9.45
C PHE A 200 1.34 -5.75 -10.10
N GLU A 201 1.53 -5.70 -11.43
CA GLU A 201 2.26 -6.74 -12.15
C GLU A 201 3.74 -6.78 -11.75
N GLU A 202 4.39 -5.62 -11.59
CA GLU A 202 5.78 -5.56 -11.12
C GLU A 202 5.92 -6.09 -9.68
N LEU A 203 5.03 -5.66 -8.78
CA LEU A 203 5.02 -6.11 -7.39
C LEU A 203 4.75 -7.61 -7.29
N LEU A 204 3.82 -8.13 -8.09
CA LEU A 204 3.50 -9.56 -8.11
C LEU A 204 4.74 -10.40 -8.43
N MET A 205 5.51 -9.99 -9.43
CA MET A 205 6.74 -10.69 -9.80
C MET A 205 7.80 -10.59 -8.70
N GLU A 206 8.06 -9.38 -8.18
CA GLU A 206 9.06 -9.19 -7.12
C GLU A 206 8.70 -9.94 -5.84
N PHE A 207 7.44 -9.89 -5.40
CA PHE A 207 6.97 -10.60 -4.22
C PHE A 207 7.05 -12.12 -4.38
N ASN A 208 6.71 -12.65 -5.56
CA ASN A 208 6.88 -14.07 -5.86
C ASN A 208 8.36 -14.49 -5.76
N VAL A 209 9.28 -13.71 -6.34
CA VAL A 209 10.72 -13.97 -6.25
C VAL A 209 11.24 -13.93 -4.80
N LYS A 210 10.67 -13.07 -3.95
CA LYS A 210 11.02 -13.01 -2.51
C LYS A 210 10.29 -14.06 -1.66
N GLY A 211 9.45 -14.89 -2.26
CA GLY A 211 8.76 -16.02 -1.63
C GLY A 211 7.51 -15.64 -0.85
N ALA A 212 6.87 -14.52 -1.19
CA ALA A 212 5.53 -14.21 -0.68
C ALA A 212 4.49 -15.18 -1.26
N ASP A 213 3.37 -15.37 -0.56
CA ASP A 213 2.23 -16.12 -1.09
C ASP A 213 1.54 -15.33 -2.22
N THR A 214 1.83 -15.71 -3.46
CA THR A 214 1.30 -15.09 -4.68
C THR A 214 0.53 -16.06 -5.58
N ALA A 215 0.36 -17.32 -5.16
CA ALA A 215 -0.14 -18.40 -6.01
C ALA A 215 -1.51 -18.07 -6.63
N LYS A 216 -2.42 -17.52 -5.82
CA LYS A 216 -3.76 -17.10 -6.27
C LYS A 216 -3.71 -16.05 -7.38
N PHE A 217 -2.91 -15.01 -7.19
CA PHE A 217 -2.80 -13.90 -8.14
C PHE A 217 -2.21 -14.36 -9.48
N LEU A 218 -1.21 -15.26 -9.42
CA LEU A 218 -0.62 -15.88 -10.62
C LEU A 218 -1.64 -16.75 -11.36
N ALA A 219 -2.39 -17.60 -10.65
CA ALA A 219 -3.42 -18.44 -11.26
C ALA A 219 -4.53 -17.62 -11.95
N GLU A 220 -4.98 -16.53 -11.33
CA GLU A 220 -5.96 -15.62 -11.93
C GLU A 220 -5.40 -14.92 -13.18
N LYS A 221 -4.12 -14.54 -13.18
CA LYS A 221 -3.45 -13.93 -14.33
C LYS A 221 -3.43 -14.89 -15.52
N VAL A 222 -3.05 -16.16 -15.28
CA VAL A 222 -3.06 -17.22 -16.31
C VAL A 222 -4.46 -17.43 -16.86
N LYS A 223 -5.49 -17.48 -16.00
CA LYS A 223 -6.88 -17.66 -16.43
C LYS A 223 -7.38 -16.51 -17.31
N LYS A 224 -6.97 -15.27 -17.01
CA LYS A 224 -7.30 -14.10 -17.83
C LYS A 224 -6.56 -14.11 -19.17
N SER A 225 -5.30 -14.55 -19.23
CA SER A 225 -4.58 -14.68 -20.50
C SER A 225 -5.12 -15.82 -21.37
N SER A 226 -5.50 -16.96 -20.78
CA SER A 226 -6.07 -18.10 -21.51
C SER A 226 -7.52 -17.85 -21.97
N GLY A 227 -8.27 -17.02 -21.25
CA GLY A 227 -9.64 -16.62 -21.62
C GLY A 227 -9.70 -15.58 -22.75
N ALA A 228 -8.58 -14.89 -23.04
CA ALA A 228 -8.49 -13.90 -24.11
C ALA A 228 -8.19 -14.53 -25.50
N THR A 229 -7.84 -15.82 -25.57
CA THR A 229 -7.49 -16.50 -26.82
C THR A 229 -8.67 -17.18 -27.53
N THR A 230 -9.90 -17.08 -27.01
CA THR A 230 -11.09 -17.72 -27.61
C THR A 230 -11.99 -16.73 -28.35
N THR A 231 -11.46 -16.03 -29.35
CA THR A 231 -12.26 -15.73 -30.55
C THR A 231 -11.98 -16.85 -31.53
N ALA A 232 -12.89 -17.82 -31.60
CA ALA A 232 -12.83 -18.91 -32.56
C ALA A 232 -12.67 -18.36 -33.99
N PRO A 233 -11.71 -18.86 -34.80
CA PRO A 233 -11.80 -18.67 -36.23
C PRO A 233 -13.03 -19.44 -36.71
N VAL A 234 -13.90 -18.75 -37.45
CA VAL A 234 -14.92 -19.41 -38.25
C VAL A 234 -14.19 -20.25 -39.29
N GLY A 235 -14.19 -21.57 -39.09
CA GLY A 235 -13.91 -22.55 -40.14
C GLY A 235 -12.60 -23.33 -40.01
N GLY A 236 -12.75 -24.66 -39.91
CA GLY A 236 -11.93 -25.61 -40.67
C GLY A 236 -10.63 -26.12 -40.06
N ALA A 237 -10.70 -27.36 -39.54
CA ALA A 237 -9.71 -28.44 -39.64
C ALA A 237 -8.30 -28.32 -38.99
N ARG A 238 -8.09 -29.21 -38.01
CA ARG A 238 -6.91 -30.07 -37.68
C ARG A 238 -5.48 -29.48 -37.54
N TYR A 239 -4.73 -30.14 -36.64
CA TYR A 239 -3.30 -30.02 -36.26
C TYR A 239 -3.02 -28.89 -35.24
N ALA A 240 -2.13 -29.00 -34.24
CA ALA A 240 -1.36 -30.09 -33.63
C ALA A 240 -0.78 -29.56 -32.29
N ALA A 241 -0.10 -30.45 -31.57
CA ALA A 241 0.56 -30.24 -30.28
C ALA A 241 1.65 -29.14 -30.25
N GLU A 242 2.13 -28.88 -29.03
CA GLU A 242 3.32 -28.10 -28.60
C GLU A 242 3.08 -26.68 -28.08
N VAL A 243 3.10 -26.54 -26.74
CA VAL A 243 3.65 -25.36 -26.04
C VAL A 243 4.23 -25.84 -24.69
N VAL A 244 5.48 -26.32 -24.69
CA VAL A 244 6.32 -26.39 -23.48
C VAL A 244 7.77 -26.21 -23.92
N ASP A 245 8.19 -24.97 -24.15
CA ASP A 245 9.55 -24.48 -23.84
C ASP A 245 9.69 -23.02 -24.23
N GLU A 246 10.33 -22.24 -23.36
CA GLU A 246 10.95 -20.91 -23.55
C GLU A 246 10.59 -19.98 -22.39
N TRP A 247 11.24 -20.14 -21.23
CA TRP A 247 11.60 -19.02 -20.33
C TRP A 247 12.75 -19.47 -19.40
N MET A 248 13.89 -19.80 -20.00
CA MET A 248 15.21 -19.73 -19.35
C MET A 248 16.24 -19.42 -20.43
N ASP A 249 16.48 -18.12 -20.64
CA ASP A 249 17.77 -17.52 -20.98
C ASP A 249 17.72 -16.00 -20.67
#